data_AF-A0A1I0S199-F1
#
_entry.id   AF-A0A1I0S199-F1
#
_cell.length_a   1.000
_cell.length_b   1.000
_cell.length_c   1.000
_cell.angle_alpha   90.00
_cell.angle_beta   90.00
_cell.angle_gamma   90.00
#
_symmetry.space_group_name_H-M   'P 1'
#
loop_
_entity.id
_entity.type
_entity.pdbx_description
1 polymer ?
#
loop_
_entity_poly.entity_id
_entity_poly.type
_entity_poly.pdbx_seq_one_letter_code
_entity_poly.pdbx_strand_id
1 'polypeptide(L)'
;MKKLKLIFPVFVFWTGYFQACDACKLQQPKITQDFTHGTGPESNWDWAIVIIIAIITLGTFFYSFKFLIKPNENNKKHIKNNILDF
;
A
#
# COMPACT_ATOMS: atom_id res chain seq x y z
N MET A 1 0.02 29.21 7.41
CA MET A 1 -0.03 28.03 6.51
C MET A 1 1.13 27.02 6.70
N LYS A 2 2.30 27.40 7.24
CA LYS A 2 3.40 26.44 7.47
C LYS A 2 3.09 25.35 8.52
N LYS A 3 2.33 25.68 9.57
CA LYS A 3 1.93 24.73 10.63
C LYS A 3 0.97 23.63 10.16
N LEU A 4 0.15 23.92 9.13
CA LEU A 4 -0.81 22.95 8.58
C LEU A 4 -0.14 21.85 7.74
N LYS A 5 1.01 22.17 7.11
CA LYS A 5 1.80 21.20 6.34
C LYS A 5 2.40 20.08 7.20
N LEU A 6 2.59 20.32 8.50
CA LEU A 6 3.08 19.31 9.45
C LEU A 6 1.95 18.46 10.04
N ILE A 7 0.72 18.98 10.09
CA ILE A 7 -0.45 18.28 10.66
C ILE A 7 -0.88 17.13 9.73
N PHE A 8 -0.76 17.31 8.41
CA PHE A 8 -1.14 16.29 7.42
C PHE A 8 -0.33 14.98 7.51
N PRO A 9 1.01 14.98 7.52
CA PRO A 9 1.77 13.74 7.69
C PRO A 9 1.55 13.14 9.08
N VAL A 10 1.44 13.97 10.13
CA VAL A 10 1.16 13.48 11.49
C VAL A 10 -0.18 12.75 11.56
N PHE A 11 -1.22 13.23 10.88
CA PHE A 11 -2.53 12.57 10.85
C PHE A 11 -2.52 11.25 10.06
N VAL A 12 -1.75 11.17 8.96
CA VAL A 12 -1.55 9.95 8.17
C VAL A 12 -0.79 8.87 8.97
N PHE A 13 0.18 9.27 9.79
CA PHE A 13 0.91 8.34 10.67
C PHE A 13 0.17 8.03 11.98
N TRP A 14 -0.88 8.77 12.34
CA TRP A 14 -1.65 8.58 13.58
C TRP A 14 -2.74 7.51 13.44
N THR A 15 -3.15 7.10 12.24
CA THR A 15 -4.23 6.12 12.09
C THR A 15 -3.81 4.79 12.71
N GLY A 16 -4.38 4.53 13.88
CA GLY A 16 -4.02 3.52 14.88
C GLY A 16 -3.40 2.24 14.36
N TYR A 17 -2.22 1.92 14.89
CA TYR A 17 -1.81 0.55 15.13
C TYR A 17 -2.85 -0.11 16.07
N PHE A 18 -3.94 -0.63 15.51
CA PHE A 18 -4.83 -1.53 16.26
C PHE A 18 -4.12 -2.87 16.39
N GLN A 19 -3.33 -3.00 17.46
CA GLN A 19 -2.66 -4.26 17.80
C GLN A 19 -3.71 -5.33 18.10
N ALA A 20 -3.52 -6.52 17.55
CA ALA A 20 -4.33 -7.67 17.89
C ALA A 20 -4.13 -8.02 19.38
N CYS A 21 -5.19 -8.45 20.08
CA CYS A 21 -5.00 -9.06 21.40
C CYS A 21 -4.23 -10.39 21.27
N ASP A 22 -3.65 -10.87 22.36
CA ASP A 22 -2.82 -12.09 22.36
C ASP A 22 -3.56 -13.29 21.77
N ALA A 23 -4.86 -13.42 22.06
CA ALA A 23 -5.69 -14.49 21.51
C ALA A 23 -5.80 -14.41 19.98
N CYS A 24 -6.06 -13.22 19.42
CA CYS A 24 -6.11 -13.02 17.98
C CYS A 24 -4.74 -13.23 17.32
N LYS A 25 -3.67 -12.81 18.00
CA LYS A 25 -2.29 -13.00 17.52
C LYS A 25 -1.92 -14.48 17.40
N LEU A 26 -2.34 -15.32 18.35
CA LEU A 26 -2.10 -16.77 18.29
C LEU A 26 -2.84 -17.48 17.15
N GLN A 27 -3.93 -16.88 16.66
CA GLN A 27 -4.71 -17.41 15.53
C GLN A 27 -4.15 -17.00 14.16
N GLN A 28 -3.17 -16.08 14.11
CA GLN A 28 -2.56 -15.64 12.87
C GLN A 28 -1.50 -16.64 12.38
N PRO A 29 -1.26 -16.74 11.06
CA PRO A 29 -0.19 -17.56 10.52
C PRO A 29 1.16 -16.97 10.94
N LYS A 30 2.11 -17.82 11.33
CA LYS A 30 3.42 -17.39 11.85
C LYS A 30 4.16 -16.37 10.96
N ILE A 31 4.00 -16.47 9.65
CA ILE A 31 4.73 -15.62 8.69
C ILE A 31 4.14 -14.20 8.57
N THR A 32 2.87 -14.01 8.93
CA THR A 32 2.16 -12.72 8.89
C THR A 32 1.60 -12.32 10.26
N GLN A 33 2.03 -13.01 11.31
CA GLN A 33 1.67 -12.70 12.69
C GLN A 33 2.11 -11.27 13.00
N ASP A 34 1.25 -10.52 13.69
CA ASP A 34 1.36 -9.07 13.96
C ASP A 34 1.10 -8.13 12.77
N PHE A 35 1.01 -8.65 11.55
CA PHE A 35 0.73 -7.85 10.34
C PHE A 35 -0.71 -7.98 9.84
N THR A 36 -1.30 -9.16 9.97
CA THR A 36 -2.67 -9.41 9.51
C THR A 36 -3.69 -8.99 10.57
N HIS A 37 -4.75 -8.30 10.16
CA HIS A 37 -5.96 -8.21 10.97
C HIS A 37 -6.82 -9.47 10.71
N GLY A 38 -7.15 -10.23 11.76
CA GLY A 38 -7.93 -11.47 11.65
C GLY A 38 -7.08 -12.75 11.60
N THR A 39 -7.67 -13.86 11.15
CA THR A 39 -7.07 -15.21 11.17
C THR A 39 -6.08 -15.48 10.04
N GLY A 40 -6.10 -14.70 8.95
CA GLY A 40 -5.22 -14.90 7.80
C GLY A 40 -5.54 -16.14 6.96
N PRO A 41 -4.67 -16.50 6.00
CA PRO A 41 -4.84 -17.69 5.15
C PRO A 41 -4.86 -19.00 5.96
N GLU A 42 -5.90 -19.82 5.76
CA GLU A 42 -6.09 -21.08 6.51
C GLU A 42 -5.53 -22.30 5.76
N SER A 43 -5.47 -22.23 4.42
CA SER A 43 -5.02 -23.32 3.55
C SER A 43 -3.89 -22.92 2.60
N ASN A 44 -3.22 -23.92 2.01
CA ASN A 44 -2.18 -23.68 0.99
C ASN A 44 -2.72 -22.97 -0.26
N TRP A 45 -4.01 -23.16 -0.59
CA TRP A 45 -4.64 -22.48 -1.71
C TRP A 45 -4.85 -20.99 -1.42
N ASP A 46 -5.18 -20.63 -0.19
CA ASP A 46 -5.28 -19.23 0.23
C ASP A 46 -3.91 -18.53 0.12
N TRP A 47 -2.84 -19.22 0.48
CA TRP A 47 -1.47 -18.72 0.29
C TRP A 47 -1.10 -18.51 -1.18
N ALA A 48 -1.53 -19.39 -2.08
CA ALA A 48 -1.33 -19.19 -3.51
C ALA A 48 -2.02 -17.92 -4.01
N ILE A 49 -3.26 -17.68 -3.56
CA ILE A 49 -4.02 -16.46 -3.89
C ILE A 49 -3.30 -15.21 -3.36
N VAL A 50 -2.84 -15.23 -2.11
CA VAL A 50 -2.09 -14.12 -1.51
C VAL A 50 -0.85 -13.78 -2.33
N ILE A 51 -0.08 -14.78 -2.77
CA ILE A 51 1.13 -14.55 -3.58
C ILE A 51 0.77 -13.92 -4.93
N ILE A 52 -0.27 -14.43 -5.62
CA ILE A 52 -0.70 -13.91 -6.92
C ILE A 52 -1.14 -12.45 -6.78
N ILE A 53 -1.96 -12.13 -5.79
CA ILE A 53 -2.44 -10.76 -5.55
C ILE A 53 -1.29 -9.84 -5.16
N ALA A 54 -0.34 -10.32 -4.36
CA ALA A 54 0.86 -9.54 -3.99
C ALA A 54 1.68 -9.16 -5.24
N ILE A 55 1.89 -10.10 -6.16
CA ILE A 55 2.60 -9.84 -7.43
C ILE A 55 1.87 -8.80 -8.28
N ILE A 56 0.55 -8.96 -8.45
CA ILE A 56 -0.27 -8.01 -9.23
C ILE A 56 -0.23 -6.61 -8.58
N THR A 57 -0.34 -6.54 -7.26
CA THR A 57 -0.29 -5.28 -6.50
C THR A 57 1.06 -4.58 -6.67
N LEU A 58 2.17 -5.31 -6.52
CA LEU A 58 3.50 -4.75 -6.73
C LEU A 58 3.72 -4.29 -8.18
N GLY A 59 3.22 -5.06 -9.15
CA GLY A 59 3.26 -4.68 -10.56
C GLY A 59 2.47 -3.40 -10.84
N THR A 60 1.22 -3.33 -10.39
CA THR A 60 0.38 -2.14 -10.55
C THR A 60 0.95 -0.92 -9.83
N PHE A 61 1.50 -1.10 -8.62
CA PHE A 61 2.19 -0.05 -7.89
C PHE A 61 3.41 0.48 -8.65
N PHE A 62 4.25 -0.41 -9.18
CA PHE A 62 5.39 -0.03 -10.02
C PHE A 62 4.94 0.76 -11.26
N TYR A 63 3.93 0.28 -11.97
CA TYR A 63 3.42 0.97 -13.16
C TYR A 63 2.76 2.31 -12.83
N SER A 64 2.09 2.42 -11.68
CA SER A 64 1.56 3.69 -11.18
C SER A 64 2.68 4.72 -11.07
N PHE A 65 3.78 4.41 -10.38
CA PHE A 65 4.94 5.30 -10.32
C PHE A 65 5.58 5.54 -11.69
N LYS A 66 5.78 4.49 -12.49
CA LYS A 66 6.39 4.60 -13.81
C LYS A 66 5.65 5.60 -14.70
N PHE A 67 4.32 5.55 -14.72
CA PHE A 67 3.51 6.43 -15.56
C PHE A 67 3.35 7.83 -14.98
N LEU A 68 3.41 7.99 -13.66
CA LEU A 68 3.46 9.32 -13.03
C LEU A 68 4.79 10.03 -13.29
N ILE A 69 5.92 9.31 -13.21
CA ILE A 69 7.27 9.87 -13.37
C ILE A 69 7.66 10.02 -14.84
N LYS A 70 7.33 9.02 -15.67
CA LYS A 70 7.67 8.98 -17.09
C LYS A 70 6.49 8.45 -17.92
N PRO A 71 5.49 9.29 -18.19
CA PRO A 71 4.29 8.92 -18.97
C PRO A 71 4.57 8.60 -20.45
N ASN A 72 5.82 8.72 -20.91
CA ASN A 72 6.24 8.48 -22.29
C ASN A 72 5.44 9.30 -23.33
N GLU A 73 5.07 10.53 -22.95
CA GLU A 73 4.33 11.48 -23.75
C GLU A 73 5.26 12.60 -24.21
N ASN A 74 5.32 12.85 -25.52
CA ASN A 74 6.25 13.84 -26.09
C ASN A 74 5.70 15.26 -26.01
N ASN A 75 4.37 15.42 -25.97
CA ASN A 75 3.76 16.73 -25.84
C ASN A 75 3.73 17.19 -24.38
N LYS A 76 4.60 18.13 -24.03
CA LYS A 76 4.67 18.71 -22.67
C LYS A 76 3.32 19.27 -22.18
N LYS A 77 2.48 19.82 -23.07
CA LYS A 77 1.17 20.38 -22.69
C LYS A 77 0.05 19.34 -22.54
N HIS A 78 0.36 18.05 -22.67
CA HIS A 78 -0.63 16.98 -22.57
C HIS A 78 -0.96 16.65 -21.11
N ILE A 79 -2.22 16.29 -20.83
CA ILE A 79 -2.73 16.01 -19.47
C ILE A 79 -1.89 15.00 -18.66
N LYS A 80 -1.23 14.05 -19.35
CA LYS A 80 -0.34 13.05 -18.73
C LYS A 80 0.90 13.66 -18.07
N ASN A 81 1.33 14.85 -18.51
CA ASN A 81 2.48 15.57 -17.98
C ASN A 81 2.10 16.58 -16.88
N ASN A 82 0.81 16.80 -16.61
CA ASN A 82 0.35 17.82 -15.65
C ASN A 82 0.93 17.63 -14.24
N ILE A 83 1.22 16.39 -13.81
CA ILE A 83 1.79 16.10 -12.50
C ILE A 83 3.29 16.47 -12.42
N LEU A 84 3.97 16.50 -13.58
CA LEU A 84 5.39 16.85 -13.69
C LEU A 84 5.63 18.36 -13.81
N ASP A 85 4.63 19.11 -14.30
CA ASP A 85 4.74 20.54 -14.63
C ASP A 85 4.12 21.47 -13.55
N PHE A 86 4.10 21.06 -12.28
CA PHE A 86 3.60 21.85 -11.14
C PHE A 86 4.66 22.79 -10.51
#